data_AF-A0A1L9H0W9-F1
#
_entry.id   AF-A0A1L9H0W9-F1
#
_cell.length_a   1.000
_cell.length_b   1.000
_cell.length_c   1.000
_cell.angle_alpha   90.00
_cell.angle_beta   90.00
_cell.angle_gamma   90.00
#
_symmetry.space_group_name_H-M   'P 1'
#
loop_
_entity.id
_entity.type
_entity.pdbx_description
1 polymer ?
#
loop_
_entity_poly.entity_id
_entity_poly.type
_entity_poly.pdbx_seq_one_letter_code
_entity_poly.pdbx_strand_id
1 'polypeptide(L)'
;MKNNNRRIPLWFPYTSAIEVKKDKITFHYKGGVYSADVKNILSIMLYGGTCDLKEDFLQLCTKYSVPVCIHRRTMSTAIWITPSIKTSSKEDILSKQILFRGNEKKREHIARKLLKAKFKSMSWLTPYPVEFNNKRHRVKEMINIEAQHAKVYWKKYYELLGYKGYSRRGKLNILKSTLDAVSKLISGVVLRYIIYHRMSPYHGFLHVPTDYPSLVYDLMEPYRGYIEKIVFNAIKEARDSGVDEQDFLARCILAVEDYLDENIYTDATRQIVTFQELLHGVILSLRSYLQGESHKFIVPIPGKPNGGRPVKTGYKLYGRSAGPTDFWEKAEDSSKKHEMTLKI
;
A
#
# COMPACT_ATOMS: atom_id res chain seq x y z
N MET A 1 -12.29 -13.76 20.43
CA MET A 1 -10.97 -13.39 21.02
C MET A 1 -10.26 -12.42 20.08
N LYS A 2 -10.08 -11.15 20.51
CA LYS A 2 -9.32 -10.15 19.75
C LYS A 2 -7.85 -10.57 19.72
N ASN A 3 -7.36 -10.95 18.54
CA ASN A 3 -5.94 -11.20 18.33
C ASN A 3 -5.22 -9.86 18.37
N ASN A 4 -4.90 -9.37 19.58
CA ASN A 4 -4.37 -8.03 19.85
C ASN A 4 -2.88 -7.84 19.44
N ASN A 5 -2.36 -8.70 18.55
CA ASN A 5 -0.98 -8.63 18.05
C ASN A 5 -0.79 -7.63 16.89
N ARG A 6 -1.78 -6.77 16.60
CA ARG A 6 -1.62 -5.74 15.56
C ARG A 6 -0.70 -4.65 16.11
N ARG A 7 0.49 -4.51 15.52
CA ARG A 7 1.36 -3.37 15.78
C ARG A 7 0.77 -2.12 15.15
N ILE A 8 0.78 -1.01 15.87
CA ILE A 8 0.20 0.26 15.42
C ILE A 8 1.28 1.23 14.95
N PRO A 9 1.10 1.92 13.81
CA PRO A 9 1.95 3.04 13.47
C PRO A 9 1.61 4.22 14.37
N LEU A 10 2.63 4.94 14.83
CA LEU A 10 2.47 6.12 15.66
C LEU A 10 2.94 7.37 14.89
N TRP A 11 2.19 8.46 15.07
CA TRP A 11 2.48 9.76 14.47
C TRP A 11 2.44 10.84 15.54
N PHE A 12 3.56 11.53 15.74
CA PHE A 12 3.72 12.54 16.78
C PHE A 12 4.17 13.86 16.17
N PRO A 13 3.28 14.88 16.13
CA PRO A 13 3.63 16.22 15.69
C PRO A 13 4.31 17.02 16.81
N TYR A 14 5.42 17.70 16.50
CA TYR A 14 6.15 18.59 17.41
C TYR A 14 6.49 17.91 18.75
N THR A 15 7.24 16.81 18.69
CA THR A 15 7.64 16.03 19.86
C THR A 15 8.66 16.80 20.70
N SER A 16 8.32 17.10 21.95
CA SER A 16 9.14 17.88 22.88
C SER A 16 10.03 17.01 23.77
N ALA A 17 9.62 15.78 24.08
CA ALA A 17 10.43 14.83 24.85
C ALA A 17 10.05 13.37 24.52
N ILE A 18 11.03 12.48 24.66
CA ILE A 18 10.86 11.03 24.59
C ILE A 18 11.52 10.43 25.84
N GLU A 19 10.75 9.64 26.58
CA GLU A 19 11.22 8.94 27.78
C GLU A 19 11.15 7.43 27.55
N VAL A 20 12.20 6.72 27.96
CA VAL A 20 12.28 5.26 27.84
C VAL A 20 12.35 4.65 29.23
N LYS A 21 11.45 3.71 29.51
CA LYS A 21 11.47 2.92 30.75
C LYS A 21 11.21 1.45 30.43
N LYS A 22 12.27 0.63 30.50
CA LYS A 22 12.27 -0.78 30.07
C LYS A 22 11.87 -0.91 28.59
N ASP A 23 10.77 -1.59 28.31
CA ASP A 23 10.22 -1.77 26.96
C ASP A 23 9.11 -0.74 26.62
N LYS A 24 8.88 0.25 27.48
CA LYS A 24 7.84 1.26 27.30
C LYS A 24 8.46 2.60 26.88
N ILE A 25 7.86 3.23 25.88
CA ILE A 25 8.25 4.55 25.37
C ILE A 25 7.11 5.52 25.64
N THR A 26 7.42 6.67 26.23
CA THR A 26 6.50 7.78 26.45
C THR A 26 6.90 8.96 25.57
N PHE A 27 5.96 9.47 24.80
CA PHE A 27 6.12 10.63 23.92
C PHE A 27 5.37 11.81 24.49
N HIS A 28 6.06 12.95 24.59
CA HIS A 28 5.46 14.26 24.87
C HIS A 28 5.47 15.04 23.56
N TYR A 29 4.30 15.46 23.08
CA TYR A 29 4.16 16.09 21.77
C TYR A 29 3.03 17.11 21.76
N LYS A 30 2.93 17.90 20.68
CA LYS A 30 1.82 18.85 20.50
C LYS A 30 0.53 18.08 20.26
N GLY A 31 -0.21 17.84 21.33
CA GLY A 31 -1.40 17.00 21.34
C GLY A 31 -1.54 16.15 22.60
N GLY A 32 -0.49 16.07 23.44
CA GLY A 32 -0.56 15.46 24.76
C GLY A 32 0.60 14.50 25.05
N VAL A 33 0.32 13.51 25.88
CA VAL A 33 1.26 12.46 26.27
C VAL A 33 0.71 11.11 25.82
N TYR A 34 1.54 10.34 25.13
CA TYR A 34 1.20 8.98 24.69
C TYR A 34 2.26 8.00 25.14
N SER A 35 1.85 6.83 25.63
CA SER A 35 2.78 5.83 26.12
C SER A 35 2.36 4.42 25.69
N ALA A 36 3.31 3.66 25.13
CA ALA A 36 3.07 2.32 24.61
C ALA A 36 4.28 1.40 24.80
N ASP A 37 4.01 0.09 24.89
CA ASP A 37 5.06 -0.92 24.78
C ASP A 37 5.56 -0.98 23.34
N VAL A 38 6.87 -0.90 23.16
CA VAL A 38 7.52 -0.87 21.85
C VAL A 38 7.22 -2.12 21.00
N LYS A 39 6.90 -3.27 21.62
CA LYS A 39 6.49 -4.50 20.92
C LYS A 39 5.21 -4.31 20.12
N ASN A 40 4.38 -3.36 20.53
CA ASN A 40 3.10 -3.04 19.92
C ASN A 40 3.22 -1.90 18.89
N ILE A 41 4.42 -1.37 18.66
CA ILE A 41 4.65 -0.26 17.73
C ILE A 41 5.15 -0.81 16.38
N LEU A 42 4.50 -0.41 15.30
CA LEU A 42 4.86 -0.78 13.93
C LEU A 42 5.98 0.10 13.40
N SER A 43 5.83 1.42 13.59
CA SER A 43 6.74 2.46 13.13
C SER A 43 6.43 3.75 13.89
N ILE A 44 7.42 4.64 13.99
CA ILE A 44 7.25 5.96 14.63
C ILE A 44 7.51 7.04 13.58
N MET A 45 6.60 8.00 13.43
CA MET A 45 6.80 9.19 12.61
C MET A 45 6.81 10.44 13.49
N LEU A 46 7.93 11.15 13.51
CA LEU A 46 8.13 12.42 14.20
C LEU A 46 7.99 13.55 13.16
N TYR A 47 6.96 14.38 13.31
CA TYR A 47 6.61 15.41 12.32
C TYR A 47 6.82 16.83 12.85
N GLY A 48 7.52 17.66 12.08
CA GLY A 48 7.79 19.05 12.45
C GLY A 48 8.99 19.17 13.40
N GLY A 49 8.81 19.87 14.52
CA GLY A 49 9.84 19.92 15.56
C GLY A 49 10.05 18.54 16.21
N THR A 50 11.29 18.19 16.52
CA THR A 50 11.61 16.97 17.29
C THR A 50 12.65 17.31 18.34
N CYS A 51 12.54 16.69 19.51
CA CYS A 51 13.59 16.69 20.52
C CYS A 51 14.79 15.87 20.07
N ASP A 52 15.86 15.93 20.87
CA ASP A 52 17.03 15.07 20.70
C ASP A 52 16.63 13.60 20.89
N LEU A 53 17.14 12.74 20.01
CA LEU A 53 16.91 11.31 20.08
C LEU A 53 18.00 10.65 20.93
N LYS A 54 17.64 10.26 22.15
CA LYS A 54 18.54 9.58 23.07
C LYS A 54 18.93 8.18 22.55
N GLU A 55 20.11 7.72 22.93
CA GLU A 55 20.66 6.43 22.51
C GLU A 55 19.76 5.24 22.92
N ASP A 56 19.26 5.25 24.17
CA ASP A 56 18.38 4.22 24.71
C ASP A 56 17.10 4.02 23.88
N PHE A 57 16.51 5.12 23.40
CA PHE A 57 15.37 5.09 22.48
C PHE A 57 15.72 4.42 21.15
N LEU A 58 16.85 4.79 20.54
CA LEU A 58 17.30 4.22 19.25
C LEU A 58 17.67 2.74 19.38
N GLN A 59 18.34 2.36 20.47
CA GLN A 59 18.66 0.97 20.78
C GLN A 59 17.38 0.14 20.98
N LEU A 60 16.40 0.69 21.69
CA LEU A 60 15.11 0.02 21.90
C LEU A 60 14.34 -0.17 20.59
N CYS A 61 14.28 0.86 19.75
CA CYS A 61 13.69 0.78 18.42
C CYS A 61 14.39 -0.29 17.56
N THR A 62 15.72 -0.35 17.60
CA THR A 62 16.52 -1.35 16.88
C THR A 62 16.21 -2.77 17.37
N LYS A 63 16.19 -2.99 18.69
CA LYS A 63 15.88 -4.27 19.34
C LYS A 63 14.53 -4.84 18.86
N TYR A 64 13.51 -3.99 18.75
CA TYR A 64 12.15 -4.40 18.36
C TYR A 64 11.83 -4.21 16.88
N SER A 65 12.82 -3.79 16.11
CA SER A 65 12.71 -3.52 14.67
C SER A 65 11.64 -2.48 14.33
N VAL A 66 11.58 -1.41 15.10
CA VAL A 66 10.68 -0.27 14.90
C VAL A 66 11.44 0.81 14.13
N PRO A 67 11.12 1.08 12.85
CA PRO A 67 11.72 2.18 12.12
C PRO A 67 11.20 3.54 12.64
N VAL A 68 12.08 4.53 12.64
CA VAL A 68 11.76 5.92 12.99
C VAL A 68 11.89 6.78 11.73
N CYS A 69 10.84 7.53 11.41
CA CYS A 69 10.78 8.49 10.33
C CYS A 69 10.73 9.90 10.91
N ILE A 70 11.63 10.78 10.46
CA ILE A 70 11.61 12.20 10.82
C ILE A 70 11.27 13.00 9.56
N HIS A 71 10.22 13.81 9.62
CA HIS A 71 9.83 14.64 8.50
C HIS A 71 9.48 16.06 8.94
N ARG A 72 9.88 17.05 8.14
CA ARG A 72 9.63 18.48 8.39
C ARG A 72 9.04 19.11 7.14
N ARG A 73 8.22 20.16 7.32
CA ARG A 73 7.63 20.93 6.21
C ARG A 73 8.68 21.49 5.26
N THR A 74 9.86 21.84 5.77
CA THR A 74 10.97 22.43 5.00
C THR A 74 11.86 21.38 4.33
N MET A 75 11.61 20.08 4.52
CA MET A 75 12.43 19.01 3.96
C MET A 75 11.73 18.38 2.76
N SER A 76 12.45 18.32 1.64
CA SER A 76 11.99 17.61 0.45
C SER A 76 11.95 16.09 0.64
N THR A 77 12.79 15.56 1.54
CA THR A 77 12.93 14.13 1.83
C THR A 77 12.89 13.86 3.33
N ALA A 78 12.20 12.81 3.75
CA ALA A 78 12.20 12.37 5.15
C ALA A 78 13.51 11.63 5.51
N ILE A 79 13.93 11.75 6.76
CA ILE A 79 15.02 10.95 7.33
C ILE A 79 14.43 9.66 7.86
N TRP A 80 15.06 8.54 7.52
CA TRP A 80 14.70 7.22 8.02
C TRP A 80 15.83 6.65 8.86
N ILE A 81 15.52 6.31 10.11
CA ILE A 81 16.40 5.56 11.00
C ILE A 81 15.83 4.15 11.09
N THR A 82 16.56 3.19 10.56
CA THR A 82 16.12 1.79 10.49
C THR A 82 17.13 0.88 11.18
N PRO A 83 16.69 -0.22 11.80
CA PRO A 83 17.61 -1.26 12.27
C PRO A 83 18.52 -1.75 11.15
N SER A 84 19.76 -2.13 11.49
CA SER A 84 20.68 -2.72 10.54
C SER A 84 20.13 -4.04 9.95
N ILE A 85 20.61 -4.38 8.76
CA ILE A 85 20.25 -5.64 8.08
C ILE A 85 20.82 -6.80 8.90
N LYS A 86 19.97 -7.75 9.29
CA LYS A 86 20.42 -9.01 9.86
C LYS A 86 20.92 -9.91 8.72
N THR A 87 22.20 -10.26 8.75
CA THR A 87 22.87 -11.08 7.73
C THR A 87 22.67 -12.58 7.93
N SER A 88 21.84 -13.02 8.88
CA SER A 88 21.51 -14.44 9.00
C SER A 88 20.73 -14.91 7.77
N SER A 89 21.13 -16.04 7.19
CA SER A 89 20.77 -16.44 5.82
C SER A 89 19.26 -16.58 5.53
N LYS A 90 18.42 -16.78 6.55
CA LYS A 90 16.95 -16.87 6.41
C LYS A 90 16.25 -15.50 6.47
N GLU A 91 16.88 -14.49 7.08
CA GLU A 91 16.31 -13.14 7.25
C GLU A 91 16.88 -12.10 6.27
N ASP A 92 17.87 -12.47 5.46
CA ASP A 92 18.48 -11.61 4.44
C ASP A 92 17.55 -11.40 3.23
N ILE A 93 16.48 -10.64 3.47
CA ILE A 93 15.45 -10.35 2.48
C ILE A 93 15.96 -9.45 1.35
N LEU A 94 16.93 -8.57 1.64
CA LEU A 94 17.49 -7.64 0.67
C LEU A 94 18.28 -8.37 -0.39
N SER A 95 19.18 -9.28 -0.01
CA SER A 95 19.92 -10.08 -0.98
C SER A 95 18.98 -10.95 -1.82
N LYS A 96 17.94 -11.54 -1.22
CA LYS A 96 16.91 -12.28 -1.97
C LYS A 96 16.18 -11.39 -2.97
N GLN A 97 15.82 -10.16 -2.59
CA GLN A 97 15.19 -9.19 -3.48
C GLN A 97 16.08 -8.87 -4.68
N ILE A 98 17.37 -8.59 -4.44
CA ILE A 98 18.36 -8.31 -5.51
C ILE A 98 18.51 -9.52 -6.44
N LEU A 99 18.65 -10.73 -5.90
CA LEU A 99 18.79 -11.97 -6.67
C LEU A 99 17.53 -12.26 -7.52
N PHE A 100 16.33 -12.05 -6.98
CA PHE A 100 15.09 -12.25 -7.74
C PHE A 100 14.92 -11.21 -8.83
N ARG A 101 15.36 -9.97 -8.60
CA ARG A 101 15.35 -8.91 -9.61
C ARG A 101 16.35 -9.20 -10.74
N GLY A 102 17.54 -9.71 -10.40
CA GLY A 102 18.56 -10.12 -11.38
C GLY A 102 18.16 -11.35 -12.20
N ASN A 103 17.25 -12.17 -11.69
CA ASN A 103 16.71 -13.31 -12.43
C ASN A 103 15.49 -12.90 -13.29
N GLU A 104 15.67 -12.86 -14.61
CA GLU A 104 14.62 -12.41 -15.54
C GLU A 104 13.30 -13.17 -15.40
N LYS A 105 13.33 -14.50 -15.25
CA LYS A 105 12.10 -15.31 -15.12
C LYS A 105 11.31 -14.93 -13.87
N LYS A 106 12.00 -14.74 -12.74
CA LYS A 106 11.39 -14.33 -11.46
C LYS A 106 10.88 -12.89 -11.52
N ARG A 107 11.67 -11.99 -12.10
CA ARG A 107 11.28 -10.59 -12.33
C ARG A 107 10.03 -10.49 -13.21
N GLU A 108 10.00 -11.20 -14.33
CA GLU A 108 8.83 -11.31 -15.23
C GLU A 108 7.61 -11.87 -14.51
N HIS A 109 7.80 -12.90 -13.68
CA HIS A 109 6.70 -13.48 -12.89
C HIS A 109 6.10 -12.46 -11.94
N ILE A 110 6.93 -11.73 -11.17
CA ILE A 110 6.47 -10.71 -10.23
C ILE A 110 5.77 -9.56 -10.97
N ALA A 111 6.40 -8.99 -11.99
CA ALA A 111 5.85 -7.89 -12.78
C ALA A 111 4.49 -8.26 -13.40
N ARG A 112 4.36 -9.49 -13.93
CA ARG A 112 3.11 -10.01 -14.50
C ARG A 112 1.99 -10.09 -13.47
N LYS A 113 2.30 -10.54 -12.25
CA LYS A 113 1.31 -10.64 -11.17
C LYS A 113 0.82 -9.26 -10.72
N LEU A 114 1.73 -8.29 -10.61
CA LEU A 114 1.38 -6.90 -10.29
C LEU A 114 0.47 -6.30 -11.36
N LEU A 115 0.85 -6.40 -12.64
CA LEU A 115 0.06 -5.84 -13.74
C LEU A 115 -1.28 -6.55 -13.95
N LYS A 116 -1.34 -7.88 -13.77
CA LYS A 116 -2.61 -8.60 -13.79
C LYS A 116 -3.58 -8.05 -12.74
N ALA A 117 -3.10 -7.77 -11.53
CA ALA A 117 -3.90 -7.19 -10.47
C ALA A 117 -4.28 -5.72 -10.77
N LYS A 118 -3.35 -4.92 -11.30
CA LYS A 118 -3.62 -3.54 -11.75
C LYS A 118 -4.74 -3.48 -12.81
N PHE A 119 -4.64 -4.29 -13.86
CA PHE A 119 -5.68 -4.29 -14.90
C PHE A 119 -7.05 -4.72 -14.36
N LYS A 120 -7.08 -5.63 -13.36
CA LYS A 120 -8.32 -5.97 -12.67
C LYS A 120 -8.85 -4.78 -11.86
N SER A 121 -8.01 -4.04 -11.15
CA SER A 121 -8.47 -2.88 -10.38
C SER A 121 -8.92 -1.72 -11.24
N MET A 122 -8.49 -1.63 -12.51
CA MET A 122 -8.93 -0.62 -13.48
C MET A 122 -10.15 -1.06 -14.32
N SER A 123 -10.64 -2.29 -14.10
CA SER A 123 -11.71 -2.89 -14.92
C SER A 123 -13.07 -2.22 -14.81
N TRP A 124 -13.29 -1.40 -13.77
CA TRP A 124 -14.50 -0.60 -13.62
C TRP A 124 -14.68 0.45 -14.72
N LEU A 125 -13.59 0.83 -15.41
CA LEU A 125 -13.61 1.86 -16.46
C LEU A 125 -13.10 1.36 -17.82
N THR A 126 -12.10 0.49 -17.81
CA THR A 126 -11.47 -0.02 -19.04
C THR A 126 -11.31 -1.53 -18.95
N PRO A 127 -11.78 -2.30 -19.95
CA PRO A 127 -11.71 -3.75 -19.92
C PRO A 127 -10.27 -4.25 -19.79
N TYR A 128 -10.12 -5.49 -19.35
CA TYR A 128 -8.83 -6.14 -19.27
C TYR A 128 -8.16 -6.21 -20.65
N PRO A 129 -6.86 -5.86 -20.78
CA PRO A 129 -6.18 -5.87 -22.08
C PRO A 129 -6.04 -7.30 -22.60
N VAL A 130 -6.60 -7.58 -23.77
CA VAL A 130 -6.62 -8.91 -24.39
C VAL A 130 -5.20 -9.40 -24.68
N GLU A 131 -4.32 -8.48 -25.05
CA GLU A 131 -2.91 -8.72 -25.36
C GLU A 131 -2.15 -9.33 -24.18
N PHE A 132 -2.58 -9.06 -22.96
CA PHE A 132 -1.92 -9.54 -21.73
C PHE A 132 -2.37 -10.95 -21.31
N ASN A 133 -3.43 -11.50 -21.93
CA ASN A 133 -4.04 -12.73 -21.48
C ASN A 133 -3.20 -13.97 -21.86
N ASN A 134 -2.81 -14.77 -20.86
CA ASN A 134 -2.15 -16.08 -20.99
C ASN A 134 -0.84 -16.13 -21.80
N LYS A 135 -0.25 -14.99 -22.17
CA LYS A 135 1.01 -14.92 -22.93
C LYS A 135 2.20 -14.62 -22.03
N ARG A 136 3.37 -15.17 -22.39
CA ARG A 136 4.64 -14.85 -21.74
C ARG A 136 5.23 -13.59 -22.39
N HIS A 137 5.28 -12.50 -21.64
CA HIS A 137 5.90 -11.25 -22.05
C HIS A 137 7.19 -11.00 -21.27
N ARG A 138 8.10 -10.27 -21.89
CA ARG A 138 9.23 -9.62 -21.20
C ARG A 138 8.72 -8.36 -20.49
N VAL A 139 9.44 -7.89 -19.47
CA VAL A 139 9.04 -6.71 -18.68
C VAL A 139 8.81 -5.48 -19.56
N LYS A 140 9.66 -5.24 -20.57
CA LYS A 140 9.52 -4.10 -21.50
C LYS A 140 8.20 -4.15 -22.29
N GLU A 141 7.80 -5.33 -22.75
CA GLU A 141 6.54 -5.52 -23.49
C GLU A 141 5.34 -5.29 -22.56
N MET A 142 5.42 -5.78 -21.32
CA MET A 142 4.37 -5.55 -20.32
C MET A 142 4.17 -4.06 -20.02
N ILE A 143 5.26 -3.28 -19.93
CA ILE A 143 5.21 -1.83 -19.74
C ILE A 143 4.53 -1.15 -20.94
N ASN A 144 4.79 -1.59 -22.17
CA ASN A 144 4.14 -1.02 -23.34
C ASN A 144 2.63 -1.29 -23.36
N ILE A 145 2.21 -2.51 -23.01
CA ILE A 145 0.79 -2.87 -22.87
C ILE A 145 0.13 -2.03 -21.78
N GLU A 146 0.79 -1.88 -20.62
CA GLU A 146 0.30 -1.04 -19.52
C GLU A 146 0.14 0.42 -19.97
N ALA A 147 1.11 0.98 -20.69
CA ALA A 147 1.05 2.37 -21.14
C ALA A 147 -0.11 2.62 -22.12
N GLN A 148 -0.39 1.67 -23.02
CA GLN A 148 -1.52 1.74 -23.94
C GLN A 148 -2.86 1.64 -23.18
N HIS A 149 -2.97 0.69 -22.25
CA HIS A 149 -4.17 0.53 -21.41
C HIS A 149 -4.43 1.77 -20.55
N ALA A 150 -3.39 2.30 -19.91
CA ALA A 150 -3.45 3.52 -19.10
C ALA A 150 -3.88 4.74 -19.92
N LYS A 151 -3.43 4.87 -21.18
CA LYS A 151 -3.87 5.96 -22.08
C LYS A 151 -5.38 5.94 -22.29
N VAL A 152 -5.96 4.76 -22.55
CA VAL A 152 -7.41 4.60 -22.74
C VAL A 152 -8.16 4.88 -21.44
N TYR A 153 -7.67 4.32 -20.32
CA TYR A 153 -8.27 4.52 -19.01
C TYR A 153 -8.33 6.00 -18.62
N TRP A 154 -7.20 6.71 -18.69
CA TRP A 154 -7.15 8.13 -18.30
C TRP A 154 -8.00 9.01 -19.22
N LYS A 155 -8.03 8.72 -20.53
CA LYS A 155 -8.92 9.43 -21.45
C LYS A 155 -10.38 9.34 -20.98
N LYS A 156 -10.87 8.13 -20.74
CA LYS A 156 -12.24 7.90 -20.22
C LYS A 156 -12.47 8.55 -18.86
N TYR A 157 -11.47 8.47 -17.97
CA TYR A 157 -11.56 8.99 -16.60
C TYR A 157 -11.85 10.50 -16.62
N TYR A 158 -11.06 11.26 -17.39
CA TYR A 158 -11.25 12.70 -17.52
C TYR A 158 -12.53 13.06 -18.29
N GLU A 159 -12.86 12.33 -19.36
CA GLU A 159 -14.07 12.56 -20.16
C GLU A 159 -15.35 12.41 -19.33
N LEU A 160 -15.46 11.37 -18.48
CA LEU A 160 -16.63 11.15 -17.63
C LEU A 160 -16.74 12.18 -16.49
N LEU A 161 -15.63 12.76 -16.05
CA LEU A 161 -15.62 13.88 -15.11
C LEU A 161 -15.84 15.24 -15.80
N GLY A 162 -16.06 15.29 -17.12
CA GLY A 162 -16.31 16.53 -17.85
C GLY A 162 -15.06 17.32 -18.24
N TYR A 163 -13.85 16.80 -17.97
CA TYR A 163 -12.58 17.46 -18.26
C TYR A 163 -11.99 17.00 -19.60
N LYS A 164 -12.74 17.18 -20.70
CA LYS A 164 -12.28 16.79 -22.04
C LYS A 164 -10.97 17.50 -22.39
N GLY A 165 -10.02 16.76 -22.96
CA GLY A 165 -8.69 17.28 -23.32
C GLY A 165 -7.65 17.28 -22.19
N TYR A 166 -8.05 16.97 -20.95
CA TYR A 166 -7.12 16.81 -19.84
C TYR A 166 -6.39 15.46 -19.94
N SER A 167 -5.19 15.39 -19.37
CA SER A 167 -4.42 14.15 -19.33
C SER A 167 -3.55 14.04 -18.09
N ARG A 168 -3.23 12.79 -17.70
CA ARG A 168 -2.41 12.49 -16.52
C ARG A 168 -0.98 13.05 -16.62
N ARG A 169 -0.45 13.11 -17.84
CA ARG A 169 0.89 13.63 -18.18
C ARG A 169 0.87 15.07 -18.74
N GLY A 170 -0.28 15.74 -18.71
CA GLY A 170 -0.45 17.11 -19.21
C GLY A 170 -0.05 18.18 -18.20
N LYS A 171 -0.45 19.43 -18.50
CA LYS A 171 -0.28 20.59 -17.61
C LYS A 171 -0.93 20.35 -16.24
N LEU A 172 -0.35 20.94 -15.21
CA LEU A 172 -0.87 20.88 -13.85
C LEU A 172 -2.30 21.43 -13.82
N ASN A 173 -3.20 20.70 -13.17
CA ASN A 173 -4.59 21.07 -12.93
C ASN A 173 -5.05 20.44 -11.62
N ILE A 174 -6.18 20.88 -11.09
CA ILE A 174 -6.65 20.46 -9.76
C ILE A 174 -6.86 18.94 -9.67
N LEU A 175 -7.42 18.29 -10.69
CA LEU A 175 -7.59 16.83 -10.72
C LEU A 175 -6.24 16.11 -10.67
N LYS A 176 -5.28 16.56 -11.46
CA LYS A 176 -3.92 16.01 -11.48
C LYS A 176 -3.26 16.20 -10.11
N SER A 177 -3.36 17.37 -9.51
CA SER A 177 -2.82 17.67 -8.17
C SER A 177 -3.47 16.77 -7.10
N THR A 178 -4.78 16.57 -7.15
CA THR A 178 -5.53 15.70 -6.25
C THR A 178 -5.08 14.24 -6.37
N LEU A 179 -4.99 13.72 -7.60
CA LEU A 179 -4.50 12.37 -7.86
C LEU A 179 -3.03 12.18 -7.43
N ASP A 180 -2.19 13.20 -7.63
CA ASP A 180 -0.79 13.20 -7.20
C ASP A 180 -0.67 13.19 -5.66
N ALA A 181 -1.51 13.95 -4.96
CA ALA A 181 -1.55 13.96 -3.50
C ALA A 181 -2.03 12.62 -2.93
N VAL A 182 -3.12 12.06 -3.45
CA VAL A 182 -3.60 10.73 -3.05
C VAL A 182 -2.57 9.65 -3.36
N SER A 183 -1.90 9.72 -4.52
CA SER A 183 -0.83 8.78 -4.86
C SER A 183 0.32 8.84 -3.84
N LYS A 184 0.68 10.05 -3.38
CA LYS A 184 1.70 10.25 -2.34
C LYS A 184 1.28 9.66 -0.99
N LEU A 185 0.02 9.86 -0.57
CA LEU A 185 -0.55 9.24 0.64
C LEU A 185 -0.35 7.72 0.61
N ILE A 186 -0.80 7.07 -0.45
CA ILE A 186 -0.72 5.61 -0.61
C ILE A 186 0.74 5.14 -0.70
N SER A 187 1.60 5.89 -1.41
CA SER A 187 3.02 5.58 -1.49
C SER A 187 3.70 5.60 -0.11
N GLY A 188 3.30 6.53 0.77
CA GLY A 188 3.81 6.62 2.14
C GLY A 188 3.40 5.41 3.00
N VAL A 189 2.17 4.93 2.85
CA VAL A 189 1.68 3.71 3.51
C VAL A 189 2.48 2.49 3.04
N VAL A 190 2.65 2.31 1.73
CA VAL A 190 3.41 1.18 1.15
C VAL A 190 4.89 1.24 1.54
N LEU A 191 5.52 2.42 1.49
CA LEU A 191 6.90 2.63 1.90
C LEU A 191 7.14 2.21 3.35
N ARG A 192 6.23 2.58 4.25
CA ARG A 192 6.28 2.18 5.67
C ARG A 192 6.34 0.66 5.82
N TYR A 193 5.48 -0.08 5.11
CA TYR A 193 5.48 -1.54 5.15
C TYR A 193 6.73 -2.17 4.51
N ILE A 194 7.23 -1.61 3.41
CA ILE A 194 8.49 -2.05 2.78
C ILE A 194 9.65 -1.96 3.78
N ILE A 195 9.79 -0.80 4.44
CA ILE A 195 10.84 -0.55 5.43
C ILE A 195 10.66 -1.47 6.65
N TYR A 196 9.43 -1.60 7.16
CA TYR A 196 9.11 -2.51 8.26
C TYR A 196 9.53 -3.95 7.96
N HIS A 197 9.35 -4.40 6.72
CA HIS A 197 9.78 -5.73 6.27
C HIS A 197 11.22 -5.80 5.75
N ARG A 198 12.00 -4.73 5.90
CA ARG A 198 13.43 -4.63 5.55
C ARG A 198 13.73 -4.87 4.08
N MET A 199 12.78 -4.62 3.20
CA MET A 199 13.03 -4.61 1.77
C MET A 199 13.57 -3.24 1.35
N SER A 200 14.39 -3.21 0.30
CA SER A 200 14.83 -1.94 -0.27
C SER A 200 13.70 -1.34 -1.11
N PRO A 201 13.27 -0.08 -0.84
CA PRO A 201 12.27 0.59 -1.66
C PRO A 201 12.77 0.89 -3.07
N TYR A 202 14.08 0.83 -3.32
CA TYR A 202 14.69 1.14 -4.61
C TYR A 202 14.85 -0.07 -5.52
N HIS A 203 14.50 -1.29 -5.08
CA HIS A 203 14.63 -2.50 -5.91
C HIS A 203 13.28 -3.03 -6.40
N GLY A 204 12.68 -2.29 -7.35
CA GLY A 204 11.52 -2.71 -8.11
C GLY A 204 11.79 -3.83 -9.13
N PHE A 205 10.72 -4.51 -9.51
CA PHE A 205 10.64 -5.59 -10.50
C PHE A 205 10.03 -5.12 -11.83
N LEU A 206 9.07 -4.19 -11.81
CA LEU A 206 8.47 -3.58 -12.99
C LEU A 206 9.23 -2.30 -13.35
N HIS A 207 9.25 -1.33 -12.44
CA HIS A 207 9.95 -0.06 -12.64
C HIS A 207 11.47 -0.21 -12.58
N VAL A 208 12.18 0.62 -13.37
CA VAL A 208 13.64 0.69 -13.35
C VAL A 208 14.09 1.45 -12.10
N PRO A 209 15.01 0.89 -11.30
CA PRO A 209 15.61 1.62 -10.19
C PRO A 209 16.39 2.83 -10.66
N THR A 210 15.93 3.99 -10.23
CA THR A 210 16.68 5.24 -10.30
C THR A 210 16.81 5.77 -8.86
N ASP A 211 16.77 7.09 -8.70
CA ASP A 211 16.66 7.86 -7.47
C ASP A 211 15.29 7.76 -6.75
N TYR A 212 14.23 7.25 -7.38
CA TYR A 212 12.91 7.12 -6.75
C TYR A 212 12.64 5.70 -6.22
N PRO A 213 11.74 5.53 -5.22
CA PRO A 213 11.47 4.24 -4.60
C PRO A 213 10.64 3.31 -5.52
N SER A 214 11.30 2.72 -6.52
CA SER A 214 10.67 1.90 -7.57
C SER A 214 9.81 0.75 -7.04
N LEU A 215 10.19 0.09 -5.95
CA LEU A 215 9.38 -0.97 -5.34
C LEU A 215 8.07 -0.43 -4.76
N VAL A 216 8.06 0.79 -4.21
CA VAL A 216 6.83 1.41 -3.70
C VAL A 216 5.82 1.55 -4.83
N TYR A 217 6.26 2.07 -5.98
CA TYR A 217 5.39 2.23 -7.14
C TYR A 217 4.91 0.89 -7.68
N ASP A 218 5.79 -0.09 -7.81
CA ASP A 218 5.43 -1.46 -8.18
C ASP A 218 4.32 -2.06 -7.30
N LEU A 219 4.47 -1.94 -5.99
CA LEU A 219 3.59 -2.59 -5.03
C LEU A 219 2.27 -1.84 -4.81
N MET A 220 2.19 -0.56 -5.15
CA MET A 220 0.90 0.17 -5.16
C MET A 220 0.10 -0.05 -6.46
N GLU A 221 0.75 -0.42 -7.57
CA GLU A 221 0.08 -0.62 -8.88
C GLU A 221 -1.17 -1.50 -8.82
N PRO A 222 -1.19 -2.65 -8.12
CA PRO A 222 -2.38 -3.50 -8.02
C PRO A 222 -3.64 -2.78 -7.51
N TYR A 223 -3.45 -1.75 -6.67
CA TYR A 223 -4.51 -1.11 -5.90
C TYR A 223 -4.94 0.24 -6.48
N ARG A 224 -4.13 0.84 -7.36
CA ARG A 224 -4.36 2.17 -7.93
C ARG A 224 -5.76 2.33 -8.53
N GLY A 225 -6.23 1.38 -9.33
CA GLY A 225 -7.55 1.48 -9.97
C GLY A 225 -8.71 1.55 -8.97
N TYR A 226 -8.61 0.88 -7.82
CA TYR A 226 -9.61 0.97 -6.75
C TYR A 226 -9.58 2.35 -6.08
N ILE A 227 -8.39 2.83 -5.72
CA ILE A 227 -8.22 4.15 -5.08
C ILE A 227 -8.66 5.28 -6.02
N GLU A 228 -8.30 5.19 -7.30
CA GLU A 228 -8.70 6.14 -8.32
C GLU A 228 -10.22 6.14 -8.55
N LYS A 229 -10.92 5.01 -8.38
CA LYS A 229 -12.39 4.97 -8.39
C LYS A 229 -12.99 5.74 -7.21
N ILE A 230 -12.41 5.63 -6.02
CA ILE A 230 -12.85 6.41 -4.85
C ILE A 230 -12.67 7.91 -5.11
N VAL A 231 -11.51 8.31 -5.63
CA VAL A 231 -11.25 9.71 -6.03
C VAL A 231 -12.24 10.16 -7.10
N PHE A 232 -12.52 9.33 -8.11
CA PHE A 232 -13.49 9.62 -9.16
C PHE A 232 -14.88 9.87 -8.58
N ASN A 233 -15.36 8.98 -7.71
CA ASN A 233 -16.68 9.10 -7.09
C ASN A 233 -16.77 10.36 -6.22
N ALA A 234 -15.75 10.65 -5.41
CA ALA A 234 -15.71 11.83 -4.55
C ALA A 234 -15.73 13.14 -5.36
N ILE A 235 -14.99 13.21 -6.48
CA ILE A 235 -15.01 14.38 -7.37
C ILE A 235 -16.37 14.51 -8.05
N LYS A 236 -16.94 13.40 -8.55
CA LYS A 236 -18.25 13.41 -9.20
C LYS A 236 -19.33 13.92 -8.25
N GLU A 237 -19.40 13.37 -7.03
CA GLU A 237 -20.35 13.78 -5.99
C GLU A 237 -20.19 15.26 -5.59
N ALA A 238 -18.95 15.70 -5.37
CA ALA A 238 -18.65 17.09 -5.02
C ALA A 238 -19.11 18.05 -6.13
N ARG A 239 -18.81 17.73 -7.40
CA ARG A 239 -19.23 18.53 -8.54
C ARG A 239 -20.75 18.56 -8.70
N ASP A 240 -21.40 17.40 -8.59
CA ASP A 240 -22.86 17.28 -8.73
C ASP A 240 -23.58 18.01 -7.57
N SER A 241 -22.91 18.22 -6.43
CA SER A 241 -23.38 19.01 -5.29
C SER A 241 -22.96 20.49 -5.33
N GLY A 242 -22.31 20.95 -6.39
CA GLY A 242 -21.89 22.35 -6.55
C GLY A 242 -20.73 22.79 -5.64
N VAL A 243 -19.92 21.85 -5.15
CA VAL A 243 -18.72 22.14 -4.34
C VAL A 243 -17.63 22.76 -5.21
N ASP A 244 -16.90 23.73 -4.68
CA ASP A 244 -15.74 24.35 -5.34
C ASP A 244 -14.62 23.33 -5.60
N GLU A 245 -13.99 23.40 -6.77
CA GLU A 245 -12.89 22.50 -7.15
C GLU A 245 -11.70 22.55 -6.17
N GLN A 246 -11.46 23.69 -5.51
CA GLN A 246 -10.38 23.82 -4.52
C GLN A 246 -10.56 22.87 -3.32
N ASP A 247 -11.80 22.50 -3.01
CA ASP A 247 -12.13 21.59 -1.91
C ASP A 247 -12.07 20.11 -2.32
N PHE A 248 -11.86 19.79 -3.61
CA PHE A 248 -11.80 18.41 -4.09
C PHE A 248 -10.68 17.63 -3.41
N LEU A 249 -9.52 18.25 -3.18
CA LEU A 249 -8.38 17.58 -2.56
C LEU A 249 -8.72 17.04 -1.17
N ALA A 250 -9.26 17.90 -0.29
CA ALA A 250 -9.59 17.52 1.07
C ALA A 250 -10.63 16.40 1.10
N ARG A 251 -11.68 16.52 0.28
CA ARG A 251 -12.74 15.49 0.16
C ARG A 251 -12.20 14.16 -0.35
N CYS A 252 -11.33 14.18 -1.35
CA CYS A 252 -10.73 12.95 -1.89
C CYS A 252 -9.80 12.28 -0.88
N ILE A 253 -9.05 13.04 -0.07
CA ILE A 253 -8.22 12.48 0.98
C ILE A 253 -9.09 11.78 2.02
N LEU A 254 -10.15 12.43 2.52
CA LEU A 254 -11.06 11.84 3.49
C LEU A 254 -11.73 10.57 2.95
N ALA A 255 -12.26 10.62 1.73
CA ALA A 255 -12.89 9.46 1.10
C ALA A 255 -11.92 8.27 0.93
N VAL A 256 -10.64 8.55 0.64
CA VAL A 256 -9.62 7.51 0.55
C VAL A 256 -9.26 6.98 1.93
N GLU A 257 -9.15 7.81 2.95
CA GLU A 257 -8.92 7.38 4.35
C GLU A 257 -10.03 6.46 4.84
N ASP A 258 -11.29 6.83 4.64
CA ASP A 258 -12.45 5.98 4.96
C ASP A 258 -12.39 4.65 4.20
N TYR A 259 -12.02 4.70 2.91
CA TYR A 259 -11.87 3.50 2.09
C TYR A 259 -10.75 2.57 2.58
N LEU A 260 -9.64 3.12 3.09
CA LEU A 260 -8.54 2.34 3.63
C LEU A 260 -8.96 1.50 4.86
N ASP A 261 -9.96 1.97 5.61
CA ASP A 261 -10.53 1.30 6.78
C ASP A 261 -11.72 0.37 6.46
N GLU A 262 -12.20 0.35 5.21
CA GLU A 262 -13.29 -0.54 4.81
C GLU A 262 -12.90 -2.03 4.87
N ASN A 263 -13.79 -2.85 5.45
CA ASN A 263 -13.65 -4.30 5.49
C ASN A 263 -13.92 -4.93 4.11
N ILE A 264 -12.95 -5.70 3.63
CA ILE A 264 -12.94 -6.34 2.32
C ILE A 264 -12.52 -7.80 2.46
N TYR A 265 -13.24 -8.66 1.75
CA TYR A 265 -12.83 -10.05 1.58
C TYR A 265 -11.71 -10.18 0.54
N THR A 266 -10.65 -10.93 0.89
CA THR A 266 -9.64 -11.37 -0.06
C THR A 266 -9.58 -12.90 -0.16
N ASP A 267 -9.64 -13.39 -1.38
CA ASP A 267 -9.60 -14.82 -1.72
C ASP A 267 -8.21 -15.44 -1.47
N ALA A 268 -7.15 -14.64 -1.62
CA ALA A 268 -5.77 -15.07 -1.48
C ALA A 268 -5.51 -15.74 -0.13
N THR A 269 -6.00 -15.16 0.97
CA THR A 269 -5.83 -15.70 2.33
C THR A 269 -7.13 -16.13 3.00
N ARG A 270 -8.29 -15.93 2.36
CA ARG A 270 -9.64 -16.16 2.91
C ARG A 270 -9.86 -15.43 4.22
N GLN A 271 -9.64 -14.13 4.17
CA GLN A 271 -9.79 -13.25 5.33
C GLN A 271 -10.65 -12.04 4.96
N ILE A 272 -11.36 -11.52 5.94
CA ILE A 272 -11.97 -10.18 5.90
C ILE A 272 -10.97 -9.26 6.60
N VAL A 273 -10.43 -8.31 5.86
CA VAL A 273 -9.38 -7.37 6.29
C VAL A 273 -9.74 -5.95 5.88
N THR A 274 -9.08 -4.93 6.43
CA THR A 274 -9.27 -3.57 5.87
C THR A 274 -8.54 -3.42 4.53
N PHE A 275 -8.91 -2.46 3.67
CA PHE A 275 -8.17 -2.26 2.41
C PHE A 275 -6.69 -1.92 2.66
N GLN A 276 -6.38 -1.18 3.73
CA GLN A 276 -5.00 -0.91 4.14
C GLN A 276 -4.19 -2.21 4.37
N GLU A 277 -4.81 -3.26 4.90
CA GLU A 277 -4.16 -4.54 5.13
C GLU A 277 -3.87 -5.30 3.82
N LEU A 278 -4.56 -4.97 2.71
CA LEU A 278 -4.15 -5.45 1.38
C LEU A 278 -2.87 -4.76 0.91
N LEU A 279 -2.72 -3.46 1.20
CA LEU A 279 -1.47 -2.73 0.94
C LEU A 279 -0.32 -3.35 1.71
N HIS A 280 -0.52 -3.78 2.96
CA HIS A 280 0.49 -4.55 3.71
C HIS A 280 0.68 -5.96 3.13
N GLY A 281 -0.43 -6.60 2.74
CA GLY A 281 -0.46 -7.96 2.26
C GLY A 281 0.40 -8.23 1.04
N VAL A 282 0.52 -7.28 0.12
CA VAL A 282 1.40 -7.45 -1.06
C VAL A 282 2.88 -7.50 -0.66
N ILE A 283 3.30 -6.73 0.36
CA ILE A 283 4.65 -6.77 0.92
C ILE A 283 4.89 -8.13 1.59
N LEU A 284 3.94 -8.61 2.39
CA LEU A 284 4.01 -9.93 3.05
C LEU A 284 4.09 -11.07 2.03
N SER A 285 3.28 -11.00 0.97
CA SER A 285 3.30 -11.97 -0.12
C SER A 285 4.62 -11.98 -0.88
N LEU A 286 5.13 -10.80 -1.23
CA LEU A 286 6.43 -10.68 -1.90
C LEU A 286 7.52 -11.27 -1.01
N ARG A 287 7.56 -10.89 0.27
CA ARG A 287 8.51 -11.41 1.24
C ARG A 287 8.46 -12.93 1.34
N SER A 288 7.26 -13.50 1.50
CA SER A 288 7.07 -14.94 1.58
C SER A 288 7.56 -15.66 0.31
N TYR A 289 7.38 -15.05 -0.87
CA TYR A 289 7.91 -15.56 -2.13
C TYR A 289 9.45 -15.46 -2.22
N LEU A 290 10.04 -14.34 -1.81
CA LEU A 290 11.50 -14.13 -1.78
C LEU A 290 12.20 -15.11 -0.82
N GLN A 291 11.57 -15.41 0.31
CA GLN A 291 12.08 -16.36 1.31
C GLN A 291 11.85 -17.84 0.93
N GLY A 292 11.04 -18.10 -0.10
CA GLY A 292 10.71 -19.46 -0.55
C GLY A 292 9.65 -20.17 0.29
N GLU A 293 8.97 -19.45 1.19
CA GLU A 293 7.83 -19.95 1.98
C GLU A 293 6.59 -20.13 1.11
N SER A 294 6.45 -19.31 0.06
CA SER A 294 5.42 -19.44 -0.97
C SER A 294 6.05 -19.85 -2.29
N HIS A 295 5.46 -20.84 -2.99
CA HIS A 295 5.94 -21.24 -4.32
C HIS A 295 5.70 -20.20 -5.42
N LYS A 296 4.72 -19.32 -5.22
CA LYS A 296 4.31 -18.30 -6.18
C LYS A 296 4.03 -17.00 -5.45
N PHE A 297 4.44 -15.88 -6.04
CA PHE A 297 3.93 -14.57 -5.66
C PHE A 297 2.44 -14.44 -5.98
N ILE A 298 1.64 -14.08 -4.97
CA ILE A 298 0.17 -13.96 -5.03
C ILE A 298 -0.21 -12.57 -4.51
N VAL A 299 -0.72 -11.70 -5.38
CA VAL A 299 -1.12 -10.36 -4.95
C VAL A 299 -2.50 -10.45 -4.27
N PRO A 300 -2.64 -10.13 -2.97
CA PRO A 300 -3.94 -10.13 -2.32
C PRO A 300 -4.76 -8.94 -2.83
N ILE A 301 -5.90 -9.21 -3.43
CA ILE A 301 -6.81 -8.19 -3.96
C ILE A 301 -8.23 -8.47 -3.46
N PRO A 302 -9.14 -7.50 -3.57
CA PRO A 302 -10.55 -7.76 -3.32
C PRO A 302 -11.08 -8.91 -4.18
N GLY A 303 -11.83 -9.81 -3.56
CA GLY A 303 -12.33 -11.04 -4.17
C GLY A 303 -13.75 -11.39 -3.74
N LYS A 304 -14.23 -12.53 -4.23
CA LYS A 304 -15.50 -13.13 -3.83
C LYS A 304 -15.26 -14.39 -3.00
N PRO A 305 -16.06 -14.63 -1.96
CA PRO A 305 -16.04 -15.91 -1.27
C PRO A 305 -16.42 -17.02 -2.26
N ASN A 306 -15.49 -17.94 -2.48
CA ASN A 306 -15.72 -19.09 -3.36
C ASN A 306 -15.47 -20.37 -2.57
N GLY A 307 -16.40 -21.34 -2.70
CA GLY A 307 -16.19 -22.71 -2.25
C GLY A 307 -14.99 -23.34 -2.97
N GLY A 308 -14.11 -24.04 -2.24
CA GLY A 308 -12.94 -24.71 -2.82
C GLY A 308 -11.80 -24.88 -1.84
N ARG A 309 -10.67 -25.44 -2.29
CA ARG A 309 -9.45 -25.53 -1.47
C ARG A 309 -8.74 -24.16 -1.40
N PRO A 310 -8.35 -23.67 -0.21
CA PRO A 310 -7.58 -22.43 -0.10
C PRO A 310 -6.27 -22.52 -0.87
N VAL A 311 -5.86 -21.40 -1.46
CA VAL A 311 -4.50 -21.27 -1.99
C VAL A 311 -3.55 -21.34 -0.79
N LYS A 312 -2.52 -22.20 -0.85
CA LYS A 312 -1.49 -22.24 0.18
C LYS A 312 -0.63 -20.98 0.07
N THR A 313 -0.88 -20.01 0.94
CA THR A 313 -0.03 -18.83 1.11
C THR A 313 0.91 -19.04 2.29
N GLY A 314 2.17 -18.61 2.16
CA GLY A 314 3.13 -18.58 3.27
C GLY A 314 2.99 -17.33 4.15
N TYR A 315 1.90 -16.56 4.00
CA TYR A 315 1.61 -15.37 4.78
C TYR A 315 0.14 -15.31 5.21
N LYS A 316 -0.13 -14.51 6.24
CA LYS A 316 -1.46 -14.18 6.75
C LYS A 316 -1.59 -12.67 6.90
N LEU A 317 -2.79 -12.15 6.72
CA LEU A 317 -3.13 -10.74 6.94
C LEU A 317 -3.72 -10.53 8.34
N TYR A 318 -3.72 -9.29 8.80
CA TYR A 318 -4.41 -8.92 10.03
C TYR A 318 -5.89 -8.74 9.74
N GLY A 319 -6.72 -9.63 10.27
CA GLY A 319 -8.16 -9.55 10.12
C GLY A 319 -8.86 -10.84 10.53
N ARG A 320 -10.14 -10.93 10.19
CA ARG A 320 -10.97 -12.08 10.52
C ARG A 320 -10.68 -13.20 9.52
N SER A 321 -10.33 -14.39 10.01
CA SER A 321 -10.06 -15.56 9.16
C SER A 321 -11.29 -16.46 9.04
N ALA A 322 -11.35 -17.22 7.95
CA ALA A 322 -12.37 -18.25 7.78
C ALA A 322 -12.38 -19.25 8.94
N GLY A 323 -13.57 -19.54 9.45
CA GLY A 323 -13.82 -20.46 10.56
C GLY A 323 -15.29 -20.88 10.60
N PRO A 324 -15.69 -21.78 11.50
CA PRO A 324 -17.04 -22.38 11.58
C PRO A 324 -18.13 -21.42 12.09
N THR A 325 -17.99 -20.12 11.83
CA THR A 325 -18.83 -19.03 12.38
C THR A 325 -19.59 -18.34 11.24
N ASP A 326 -20.25 -17.20 11.53
CA ASP A 326 -20.86 -16.22 10.60
C ASP A 326 -19.85 -15.59 9.60
N PHE A 327 -18.68 -16.20 9.42
CA PHE A 327 -17.64 -15.69 8.55
C PHE A 327 -18.09 -15.60 7.09
N TRP A 328 -18.74 -16.63 6.57
CA TRP A 328 -19.09 -16.69 5.14
C TRP A 328 -20.16 -15.67 4.77
N GLU A 329 -21.17 -15.51 5.62
CA GLU A 329 -22.17 -14.44 5.50
C GLU A 329 -21.50 -13.06 5.49
N LYS A 330 -20.68 -12.75 6.50
CA LYS A 330 -19.96 -11.46 6.54
C LYS A 330 -18.98 -11.26 5.38
N ALA A 331 -18.39 -12.34 4.87
CA ALA A 331 -17.48 -12.29 3.73
C ALA A 331 -18.24 -11.96 2.44
N GLU A 332 -19.44 -12.53 2.26
CA GLU A 332 -20.33 -12.20 1.16
C GLU A 332 -20.82 -10.75 1.24
N ASP A 333 -21.24 -10.30 2.42
CA ASP A 333 -21.69 -8.92 2.62
C ASP A 333 -20.58 -7.91 2.34
N SER A 334 -19.38 -8.16 2.87
CA SER A 334 -18.20 -7.34 2.61
C SER A 334 -17.84 -7.32 1.12
N SER A 335 -17.93 -8.45 0.43
CA SER A 335 -17.69 -8.54 -1.02
C SER A 335 -18.75 -7.78 -1.81
N LYS A 336 -20.04 -7.97 -1.52
CA LYS A 336 -21.16 -7.27 -2.16
C LYS A 336 -21.08 -5.76 -1.95
N LYS A 337 -20.81 -5.32 -0.72
CA LYS A 337 -20.61 -3.90 -0.40
C LYS A 337 -19.49 -3.31 -1.25
N HIS A 338 -18.33 -3.98 -1.30
CA HIS A 338 -17.21 -3.52 -2.11
C HIS A 338 -17.54 -3.47 -3.61
N GLU A 339 -18.29 -4.44 -4.14
CA GLU A 339 -18.74 -4.40 -5.54
C GLU A 339 -19.67 -3.21 -5.83
N MET A 340 -20.57 -2.88 -4.90
CA MET A 340 -21.46 -1.71 -5.04
C MET A 340 -20.65 -0.42 -5.12
N THR A 341 -19.62 -0.26 -4.28
CA THR A 341 -18.70 0.90 -4.31
C THR A 341 -18.01 1.07 -5.68
N LEU A 342 -17.78 -0.03 -6.41
CA LEU A 342 -17.09 -0.01 -7.70
C LEU A 342 -17.98 0.15 -8.94
N LYS A 343 -19.31 0.06 -8.81
CA LYS A 343 -20.22 0.33 -9.94
C LYS A 343 -20.22 1.84 -10.28
N ILE A 344 -20.40 2.18 -11.56
CA ILE A 344 -20.52 3.57 -12.05
C ILE A 344 -21.99 3.99 -12.03
#